data_AF-X0UX70-F1
#
_entry.id   AF-X0UX70-F1
#
_cell.length_a   1.000
_cell.length_b   1.000
_cell.length_c   1.000
_cell.angle_alpha   90.00
_cell.angle_beta   90.00
_cell.angle_gamma   90.00
#
_symmetry.space_group_name_H-M   'P 1'
#
loop_
_entity.id
_entity.type
_entity.pdbx_description
1 polymer ?
#
loop_
_entity_poly.entity_id
_entity_poly.type
_entity_poly.pdbx_seq_one_letter_code
_entity_poly.pdbx_strand_id
1 'polypeptide(L)'
;IHNKGQVNVRYWETDVVSFNDRLIVLESGGYRTNTTKKRMNPVSDQYGLRYLVFQKNFDWFVDFGGETVDFEDGMILDRKCSRSVINLIT
;
A
#
# COMPACT_ATOMS: atom_id res chain seq x y z
N ILE A 1 -11.34 -18.62 -1.77
CA ILE A 1 -11.18 -17.61 -2.86
C ILE A 1 -9.69 -17.35 -3.10
N HIS A 2 -9.06 -18.09 -4.01
CA HIS A 2 -7.71 -17.78 -4.47
C HIS A 2 -7.86 -16.98 -5.77
N ASN A 3 -7.67 -15.67 -5.71
CA ASN A 3 -7.71 -14.82 -6.89
C ASN A 3 -6.39 -15.01 -7.64
N LYS A 4 -6.43 -15.65 -8.82
CA LYS A 4 -5.22 -15.91 -9.62
C LYS A 4 -4.57 -14.56 -9.96
N GLY A 5 -3.34 -14.33 -9.50
CA GLY A 5 -2.59 -13.08 -9.71
C GLY A 5 -2.49 -12.14 -8.50
N GLN A 6 -2.94 -12.57 -7.33
CA GLN A 6 -2.72 -11.83 -6.08
C GLN A 6 -1.46 -12.33 -5.37
N VAL A 7 -0.64 -11.38 -4.91
CA VAL A 7 0.51 -11.64 -4.04
C VAL A 7 0.16 -11.17 -2.64
N ASN A 8 0.35 -12.06 -1.66
CA ASN A 8 0.12 -11.78 -0.25
C ASN A 8 1.44 -11.92 0.50
N VAL A 9 1.79 -10.90 1.27
CA VAL A 9 2.94 -10.91 2.16
C VAL A 9 2.41 -11.06 3.58
N ARG A 10 2.58 -12.26 4.14
CA ARG A 10 2.12 -12.59 5.47
C ARG A 10 3.18 -12.30 6.52
N TYR A 11 2.75 -11.67 7.61
CA TYR A 11 3.54 -11.54 8.83
C TYR A 11 2.70 -12.05 10.00
N TRP A 12 3.17 -13.14 10.62
CA TRP A 12 2.40 -13.91 11.60
C TRP A 12 1.07 -14.38 11.02
N GLU A 13 -0.04 -13.91 11.55
CA GLU A 13 -1.40 -14.31 11.15
C GLU A 13 -2.08 -13.26 10.27
N THR A 14 -1.37 -12.19 9.89
CA THR A 14 -1.90 -11.06 9.13
C THR A 14 -1.22 -10.94 7.76
N ASP A 15 -2.02 -10.74 6.70
CA ASP A 15 -1.50 -10.40 5.38
C ASP A 15 -1.19 -8.90 5.29
N VAL A 16 0.01 -8.53 5.73
CA VAL A 16 0.39 -7.12 5.90
C VAL A 16 0.39 -6.31 4.62
N VAL A 17 0.61 -6.98 3.49
CA VAL A 17 0.47 -6.39 2.16
C VAL A 17 -0.21 -7.43 1.28
N SER A 18 -1.30 -7.05 0.64
CA SER A 18 -1.94 -7.86 -0.38
C SER A 18 -2.10 -7.02 -1.63
N PHE A 19 -1.58 -7.46 -2.78
CA PHE A 19 -1.69 -6.67 -3.99
C PHE A 19 -1.92 -7.51 -5.23
N ASN A 20 -2.47 -6.85 -6.26
CA ASN A 20 -2.59 -7.36 -7.61
C ASN A 20 -2.29 -6.21 -8.60
N ASP A 21 -2.59 -6.41 -9.89
CA ASP A 21 -2.33 -5.41 -10.93
C ASP A 21 -3.07 -4.07 -10.73
N ARG A 22 -4.12 -4.04 -9.91
CA ARG A 22 -4.98 -2.86 -9.72
C ARG A 22 -4.98 -2.33 -8.30
N LEU A 23 -4.93 -3.19 -7.30
CA LEU A 23 -5.17 -2.79 -5.91
C LEU A 23 -4.00 -3.21 -5.03
N ILE A 24 -3.72 -2.40 -4.02
CA ILE A 24 -2.84 -2.71 -2.89
C ILE A 24 -3.69 -2.55 -1.63
N VAL A 25 -3.66 -3.54 -0.76
CA VAL A 25 -4.29 -3.53 0.56
C VAL A 25 -3.18 -3.57 1.59
N LEU A 26 -3.23 -2.65 2.55
CA LEU A 26 -2.29 -2.57 3.66
C LEU A 26 -3.03 -2.88 4.97
N GLU A 27 -2.49 -3.81 5.74
CA GLU A 27 -3.10 -4.23 7.00
C GLU A 27 -2.03 -4.43 8.06
N SER A 28 -2.07 -3.70 9.17
CA SER A 28 -1.14 -3.92 10.27
C SER A 28 -1.60 -5.02 11.22
N GLY A 29 -2.87 -5.43 11.14
CA GLY A 29 -3.50 -6.36 12.07
C GLY A 29 -3.67 -5.75 13.47
N GLY A 30 -3.79 -4.42 13.54
CA GLY A 30 -3.76 -3.66 14.79
C GLY A 30 -2.35 -3.43 15.37
N TYR A 31 -1.29 -3.98 14.76
CA TYR A 31 0.08 -3.83 15.23
C TYR A 31 0.84 -2.76 14.45
N ARG A 32 0.63 -1.49 14.84
CA ARG A 32 1.36 -0.32 14.30
C ARG A 32 2.78 -0.21 14.88
N THR A 33 3.63 -1.19 14.56
CA THR A 33 5.02 -1.28 15.05
C THR A 33 6.09 -1.02 13.97
N ASN A 34 7.31 -0.67 14.38
CA ASN A 34 8.44 -0.54 13.45
C ASN A 34 8.71 -1.83 12.66
N THR A 35 8.43 -3.00 13.23
CA THR A 35 8.59 -4.28 12.55
C THR A 35 7.61 -4.43 11.39
N THR A 36 6.35 -4.03 11.57
CA THR A 36 5.33 -4.07 10.50
C THR A 36 5.73 -3.16 9.33
N LYS A 37 6.21 -1.92 9.58
CA LYS A 37 6.75 -1.03 8.51
C LYS A 37 7.92 -1.66 7.77
N LYS A 38 8.85 -2.28 8.49
CA LYS A 38 10.00 -2.99 7.90
C LYS A 38 9.59 -4.20 7.06
N ARG A 39 8.36 -4.70 7.17
CA ARG A 39 7.81 -5.73 6.28
C ARG A 39 7.07 -5.13 5.09
N MET A 40 6.32 -4.04 5.27
CA MET A 40 5.56 -3.39 4.21
C MET A 40 6.48 -2.69 3.19
N ASN A 41 7.33 -1.77 3.63
CA ASN A 41 8.06 -0.88 2.71
C ASN A 41 8.98 -1.60 1.70
N PRO A 42 9.73 -2.66 2.07
CA PRO A 42 10.53 -3.40 1.10
C PRO A 42 9.70 -4.05 -0.02
N VAL A 43 8.44 -4.42 0.24
CA VAL A 43 7.56 -4.99 -0.78
C VAL A 43 7.22 -3.93 -1.83
N SER A 44 7.00 -2.69 -1.41
CA SER A 44 6.77 -1.58 -2.33
C SER A 44 7.94 -1.37 -3.28
N ASP A 45 9.17 -1.41 -2.75
CA ASP A 45 10.40 -1.24 -3.51
C ASP A 45 10.63 -2.40 -4.49
N GLN A 46 10.50 -3.65 -4.01
CA GLN A 46 10.71 -4.86 -4.82
C GLN A 46 9.72 -5.01 -5.98
N TYR A 47 8.46 -4.61 -5.77
CA TYR A 47 7.38 -4.79 -6.76
C TYR A 47 6.97 -3.47 -7.45
N GLY A 48 7.65 -2.37 -7.18
CA GLY A 48 7.35 -1.06 -7.77
C GLY A 48 5.93 -0.57 -7.46
N LEU A 49 5.45 -0.78 -6.23
CA LEU A 49 4.07 -0.45 -5.83
C LEU A 49 3.87 1.02 -5.50
N ARG A 50 4.96 1.78 -5.32
CA ARG A 50 4.96 3.25 -5.17
C ARG A 50 4.19 3.77 -3.94
N TYR A 51 4.12 2.97 -2.88
CA TYR A 51 3.70 3.44 -1.55
C TYR A 51 4.89 3.49 -0.57
N LEU A 52 4.78 4.31 0.47
CA LEU A 52 5.68 4.35 1.61
C LEU A 52 4.88 4.51 2.89
N VAL A 53 4.97 3.55 3.82
CA VAL A 53 4.39 3.65 5.15
C VAL A 53 5.41 4.27 6.11
N PHE A 54 5.04 5.35 6.78
CA PHE A 54 5.90 6.03 7.74
C PHE A 54 5.14 6.46 8.98
N GLN A 55 5.88 6.88 10.01
CA GLN A 55 5.31 7.34 11.27
C GLN A 55 5.86 8.72 11.60
N LYS A 56 4.99 9.61 12.05
CA LYS A 56 5.33 10.97 12.48
C LYS A 56 4.44 11.33 13.67
N ASN A 57 5.03 11.83 14.76
CA ASN A 57 4.30 12.19 15.98
C ASN A 57 3.39 11.06 16.53
N PHE A 58 3.90 9.83 16.52
CA PHE A 58 3.17 8.60 16.90
C PHE A 58 2.09 8.14 15.93
N ASP A 59 1.61 9.00 15.03
CA ASP A 59 0.65 8.67 13.98
C ASP A 59 1.31 8.05 12.75
N TRP A 60 0.54 7.22 12.05
CA TRP A 60 1.00 6.50 10.87
C TRP A 60 0.36 7.05 9.62
N PHE A 61 1.16 7.12 8.56
CA PHE A 61 0.78 7.69 7.29
C PHE A 61 1.25 6.80 6.15
N VAL A 62 0.58 6.93 5.02
CA VAL A 62 0.99 6.34 3.75
C VAL A 62 1.18 7.46 2.75
N ASP A 63 2.39 7.56 2.20
CA ASP A 63 2.61 8.28 0.95
C ASP A 63 2.33 7.33 -0.21
N PHE A 64 1.44 7.71 -1.11
CA PHE A 64 1.13 6.95 -2.31
C PHE A 64 1.03 7.88 -3.51
N GLY A 65 1.97 7.73 -4.45
CA GLY A 65 2.00 8.58 -5.64
C GLY A 65 2.22 10.08 -5.37
N GLY A 66 2.77 10.45 -4.20
CA GLY A 66 3.00 11.83 -3.78
C GLY A 66 1.87 12.44 -2.94
N GLU A 67 0.81 11.68 -2.66
CA GLU A 67 -0.22 12.07 -1.70
C GLU A 67 -0.01 11.34 -0.38
N THR A 68 0.00 12.09 0.72
CA THR A 68 0.08 11.53 2.08
C THR A 68 -1.31 11.45 2.67
N VAL A 69 -1.70 10.25 3.11
CA VAL A 69 -2.96 9.98 3.80
C VAL A 69 -2.70 9.29 5.14
N ASP A 70 -3.65 9.37 6.07
CA ASP A 70 -3.60 8.63 7.32
C ASP A 70 -3.64 7.12 7.04
N PHE A 71 -2.79 6.36 7.73
CA PHE A 71 -2.80 4.91 7.63
C PHE A 71 -3.98 4.34 8.42
N GLU A 72 -4.80 3.55 7.74
CA GLU A 72 -5.85 2.76 8.36
C GLU A 72 -5.72 1.27 8.03
N ASP A 73 -6.05 0.42 9.00
CA ASP A 73 -6.01 -1.03 8.83
C ASP A 73 -7.04 -1.47 7.78
N GLY A 74 -6.58 -2.18 6.75
CA GLY A 74 -7.42 -2.63 5.64
C GLY A 74 -7.62 -1.58 4.55
N MET A 75 -6.87 -0.46 4.57
CA MET A 75 -6.96 0.55 3.52
C MET A 75 -6.59 0.00 2.14
N ILE A 76 -7.26 0.50 1.11
CA ILE A 76 -7.10 0.07 -0.28
C ILE A 76 -6.57 1.23 -1.11
N LEU A 77 -5.46 1.00 -1.81
CA LEU A 77 -4.86 1.93 -2.76
C LEU A 77 -5.10 1.44 -4.19
N ASP A 78 -5.66 2.29 -5.04
CA ASP A 78 -5.85 2.00 -6.46
C ASP A 78 -4.58 2.37 -7.26
N ARG A 79 -3.96 1.36 -7.87
CA ARG A 79 -2.78 1.47 -8.72
C ARG A 79 -3.10 2.05 -10.10
N LYS A 80 -4.36 2.12 -10.52
CA LYS A 80 -4.73 2.77 -11.78
C LYS A 80 -4.45 4.27 -11.68
N CYS A 81 -3.23 4.56 -12.12
CA CYS A 81 -2.70 5.77 -12.72
C CYS A 81 -3.65 6.98 -12.71
N SER A 82 -3.15 8.07 -12.14
CA SER A 82 -3.26 9.40 -12.72
C SER A 82 -3.25 9.32 -14.26
N ARG A 83 -4.44 9.29 -14.84
CA ARG A 83 -4.68 9.49 -16.25
C ARG A 83 -5.37 10.82 -16.37
N SER A 84 -4.65 11.91 -16.12
CA SER A 84 -4.94 13.16 -16.85
C SER A 84 -4.64 12.87 -18.31
N VAL A 85 -5.63 12.36 -19.04
CA VAL A 85 -5.63 12.44 -20.49
C VAL A 85 -5.60 13.92 -20.86
N ILE A 86 -4.45 14.37 -21.34
CA ILE A 86 -4.25 15.17 -22.54
C ILE A 86 -5.34 16.24 -22.75
N ASN A 87 -4.97 17.53 -22.67
CA ASN A 87 -5.70 18.62 -23.33
C ASN A 87 -5.81 18.30 -24.83
N LEU A 88 -6.85 17.56 -25.20
CA LEU A 88 -7.43 17.54 -26.54
C LEU A 88 -8.58 18.54 -26.52
N ILE A 89 -8.24 19.81 -26.71
CA ILE A 89 -9.16 20.76 -27.30
C ILE A 89 -8.46 21.29 -28.54
N THR A 90 -9.00 20.85 -29.67
CA THR A 90 -8.76 21.27 -31.05
C THR A 90 -9.06 22.76 -31.23
#